data_AF-A0A229S0G7-F1
#
_entry.id   AF-A0A229S0G7-F1
#
_cell.length_a   1.000
_cell.length_b   1.000
_cell.length_c   1.000
_cell.angle_alpha   90.00
_cell.angle_beta   90.00
_cell.angle_gamma   90.00
#
_symmetry.space_group_name_H-M   'P 1'
#
loop_
_entity.id
_entity.type
_entity.pdbx_description
1 polymer ?
#
loop_
_entity_poly.entity_id
_entity_poly.type
_entity_poly.pdbx_seq_one_letter_code
_entity_poly.pdbx_strand_id
1 'polypeptide(L)'
;MTYGQYAPPKKPKTWLWITLTLVVVLIAGGVAFTGFVTPGFFKSKADTTSRATPEQLSQSFVNGVAEDSASQLWCAIRSKRSYAFEQTMGVSDGAQLSTPAHQRAAQEYSAAFTTGGQTVGIAMIPGEGGWCVRDAKVGSEPEPLPSVETRPSPRPDVKTGEEAGTKFVDAINARDIPAALSVLCEKVPDTTRDGVQQIIHGEARYTVAKTDVLTTAEQTILHLDGRIDGIQAPGRVETEDKADGGPCVASFSPDSD
;
A
#
# COMPACT_ATOMS: atom_id res chain seq x y z
N MET A 1 32.35 26.11 -40.06
CA MET A 1 32.86 26.45 -38.72
C MET A 1 31.76 26.02 -37.73
N THR A 2 31.81 24.75 -37.33
CA THR A 2 32.22 24.23 -36.00
C THR A 2 31.11 24.27 -34.94
N TYR A 3 30.56 23.08 -34.65
CA TYR A 3 29.67 22.79 -33.52
C TYR A 3 30.40 23.00 -32.19
N GLY A 4 29.76 23.65 -31.21
CA GLY A 4 30.28 23.85 -29.86
C GLY A 4 29.38 23.21 -28.80
N GLN A 5 29.79 22.04 -28.33
CA GLN A 5 29.28 21.40 -27.11
C GLN A 5 29.62 22.26 -25.89
N TYR A 6 28.64 22.55 -25.04
CA TYR A 6 28.89 23.01 -23.67
C TYR A 6 28.56 21.88 -22.70
N ALA A 7 29.60 21.24 -22.18
CA ALA A 7 29.50 20.44 -20.96
C ALA A 7 29.62 21.39 -19.75
N PRO A 8 28.70 21.35 -18.77
CA PRO A 8 28.92 22.05 -17.51
C PRO A 8 29.94 21.29 -16.64
N PRO A 9 30.75 22.02 -15.85
CA PRO A 9 31.99 21.52 -15.25
C PRO A 9 31.76 20.56 -14.08
N LYS A 10 32.56 19.49 -14.02
CA LYS A 10 32.81 18.72 -12.80
C LYS A 10 33.95 19.38 -12.01
N LYS A 11 33.80 19.60 -10.70
CA LYS A 11 34.72 19.10 -9.65
C LYS A 11 34.33 19.56 -8.22
N PRO A 12 34.79 18.83 -7.19
CA PRO A 12 34.09 18.60 -5.93
C PRO A 12 34.62 19.45 -4.76
N LYS A 13 33.79 19.57 -3.72
CA LYS A 13 34.22 19.90 -2.35
C LYS A 13 33.57 18.87 -1.42
N THR A 14 34.18 17.72 -1.27
CA THR A 14 35.25 17.58 -0.28
C THR A 14 34.67 17.89 1.10
N TRP A 15 34.21 16.88 1.84
CA TRP A 15 35.11 15.95 2.53
C TRP A 15 35.89 16.62 3.68
N LEU A 16 35.80 17.94 3.86
CA LEU A 16 36.34 18.60 5.06
C LEU A 16 35.38 18.48 6.26
N TRP A 17 34.08 18.35 6.01
CA TRP A 17 33.06 18.25 7.07
C TRP A 17 32.84 16.82 7.56
N ILE A 18 33.12 15.81 6.73
CA ILE A 18 32.89 14.39 7.04
C ILE A 18 33.96 13.83 7.98
N THR A 19 35.15 14.45 8.07
CA THR A 19 36.24 13.99 8.94
C THR A 19 36.20 14.57 10.36
N LEU A 20 35.55 15.71 10.60
CA LEU A 20 35.60 16.39 11.91
C LEU A 20 34.47 15.97 12.87
N THR A 21 33.27 15.67 12.37
CA THR A 21 32.15 15.21 13.21
C THR A 21 32.25 13.75 13.63
N LEU A 22 33.00 12.94 12.89
CA LEU A 22 33.22 11.52 13.20
C LEU A 22 34.07 11.30 14.47
N VAL A 23 34.97 12.23 14.81
CA VAL A 23 35.92 12.06 15.92
C VAL A 23 35.32 12.43 17.29
N VAL A 24 34.33 13.32 17.34
CA VAL A 24 33.78 13.83 18.61
C VAL A 24 32.67 12.94 19.19
N VAL A 25 31.84 12.31 18.35
CA VAL A 25 30.75 11.45 18.86
C VAL A 25 31.27 10.07 19.30
N LEU A 26 32.37 9.60 18.70
CA LEU A 26 33.01 8.32 19.07
C LEU A 26 33.70 8.33 20.45
N ILE A 27 33.99 9.51 21.03
CA ILE A 27 34.71 9.62 22.31
C ILE A 27 33.78 9.92 23.50
N ALA A 28 32.53 10.37 23.28
CA ALA A 28 31.62 10.76 24.36
C ALA A 28 30.46 9.76 24.64
N GLY A 29 30.20 8.79 23.76
CA GLY A 29 29.06 7.86 23.89
C GLY A 29 29.42 6.41 24.25
N GLY A 30 30.69 6.13 24.59
CA GLY A 30 31.13 4.79 24.96
C GLY A 30 30.78 4.43 26.40
N VAL A 31 30.10 3.28 26.54
CA VAL A 31 30.03 2.42 27.73
C VAL A 31 28.87 2.68 28.70
N ALA A 32 27.74 1.99 28.47
CA ALA A 32 27.26 0.92 29.37
C ALA A 32 25.89 0.38 28.91
N PHE A 33 25.87 -0.67 28.09
CA PHE A 33 25.00 -1.84 28.27
C PHE A 33 25.64 -3.03 27.55
N THR A 34 26.14 -3.96 28.35
CA THR A 34 26.81 -5.19 27.94
C THR A 34 25.80 -6.29 27.67
N GLY A 35 25.86 -6.89 26.48
CA GLY A 35 25.31 -8.23 26.27
C GLY A 35 25.02 -8.57 24.80
N PHE A 36 25.91 -9.36 24.19
CA PHE A 36 25.71 -10.17 22.96
C PHE A 36 25.39 -9.37 21.68
N VAL A 37 26.19 -9.36 20.60
CA VAL A 37 26.88 -10.44 19.87
C VAL A 37 28.00 -9.81 19.01
N THR A 38 29.02 -10.60 18.70
CA THR A 38 30.27 -10.25 17.99
C THR A 38 30.08 -9.46 16.68
N PRO A 39 30.77 -8.31 16.46
CA PRO A 39 30.76 -7.62 15.17
C PRO A 39 31.88 -8.20 14.29
N GLY A 40 31.55 -9.22 13.48
CA GLY A 40 32.58 -9.89 12.69
C GLY A 40 32.10 -11.03 11.82
N PHE A 41 31.15 -10.79 10.92
CA PHE A 41 31.03 -11.50 9.64
C PHE A 41 30.01 -10.73 8.78
N PHE A 42 30.29 -10.57 7.49
CA PHE A 42 29.45 -9.95 6.46
C PHE A 42 29.48 -8.41 6.31
N LYS A 43 30.44 -7.94 5.49
CA LYS A 43 30.13 -7.00 4.39
C LYS A 43 29.39 -7.75 3.27
N SER A 44 28.27 -8.41 3.56
CA SER A 44 27.31 -8.69 2.50
C SER A 44 26.62 -7.37 2.18
N LYS A 45 26.32 -7.14 0.91
CA LYS A 45 25.36 -6.09 0.55
C LYS A 45 24.11 -6.28 1.41
N ALA A 46 23.49 -5.18 1.80
CA ALA A 46 22.21 -5.24 2.48
C ALA A 46 21.28 -6.12 1.62
N ASP A 47 20.62 -7.10 2.22
CA ASP A 47 19.62 -7.86 1.48
C ASP A 47 18.45 -6.91 1.21
N THR A 48 18.09 -6.76 -0.06
CA THR A 48 17.03 -5.86 -0.52
C THR A 48 15.89 -6.60 -1.19
N THR A 49 15.92 -7.94 -1.16
CA THR A 49 14.97 -8.78 -1.90
C THR A 49 14.38 -9.91 -1.07
N SER A 50 14.82 -10.10 0.17
CA SER A 50 14.30 -11.17 1.02
C SER A 50 12.84 -10.97 1.38
N ARG A 51 12.10 -12.08 1.30
CA ARG A 51 10.66 -12.20 1.56
C ARG A 51 10.33 -13.35 2.50
N ALA A 52 11.32 -14.02 3.09
CA ALA A 52 11.06 -15.29 3.77
C ALA A 52 10.27 -15.11 5.08
N THR A 53 10.53 -14.03 5.82
CA THR A 53 9.77 -13.65 7.02
C THR A 53 9.38 -12.16 7.01
N PRO A 54 8.39 -11.73 7.81
CA PRO A 54 8.05 -10.31 7.93
C PRO A 54 9.23 -9.44 8.39
N GLU A 55 10.08 -9.95 9.29
CA GLU A 55 11.26 -9.24 9.77
C GLU A 55 12.26 -9.02 8.63
N GLN A 56 12.55 -10.08 7.87
CA GLN A 56 13.45 -10.01 6.72
C GLN A 56 12.90 -9.11 5.61
N LEU A 57 11.60 -9.18 5.35
CA LEU A 57 10.92 -8.30 4.40
C LEU A 57 11.00 -6.84 4.83
N SER A 58 10.69 -6.53 6.09
CA SER A 58 10.72 -5.15 6.59
C SER A 58 12.11 -4.53 6.46
N GLN A 59 13.15 -5.29 6.81
CA GLN A 59 14.53 -4.85 6.64
C GLN A 59 14.89 -4.70 5.16
N SER A 60 14.51 -5.66 4.32
CA SER A 60 14.78 -5.62 2.88
C SER A 60 14.09 -4.45 2.20
N PHE A 61 12.87 -4.11 2.64
CA PHE A 61 12.11 -2.97 2.14
C PHE A 61 12.78 -1.66 2.50
N VAL A 62 13.19 -1.48 3.75
CA VAL A 62 13.92 -0.28 4.19
C VAL A 62 15.26 -0.14 3.45
N ASN A 63 16.00 -1.23 3.31
CA ASN A 63 17.24 -1.23 2.52
C ASN A 63 16.95 -0.91 1.05
N GLY A 64 15.88 -1.47 0.49
CA GLY A 64 15.45 -1.23 -0.88
C GLY A 64 14.96 0.18 -1.15
N VAL A 65 14.44 0.90 -0.15
CA VAL A 65 14.14 2.34 -0.26
C VAL A 65 15.44 3.15 -0.39
N ALA A 66 16.50 2.75 0.32
CA ALA A 66 17.81 3.39 0.19
C ALA A 66 18.54 3.00 -1.12
N GLU A 67 18.21 1.87 -1.74
CA GLU A 67 18.88 1.34 -2.93
C GLU A 67 18.03 1.34 -4.22
N ASP A 68 16.86 1.99 -4.21
CA ASP A 68 15.89 2.02 -5.33
C ASP A 68 15.37 0.64 -5.80
N SER A 69 15.27 -0.33 -4.88
CA SER A 69 14.82 -1.69 -5.18
C SER A 69 13.57 -2.12 -4.41
N ALA A 70 12.99 -1.23 -3.61
CA ALA A 70 11.75 -1.49 -2.86
C ALA A 70 10.58 -1.90 -3.78
N SER A 71 10.59 -1.46 -5.04
CA SER A 71 9.59 -1.79 -6.06
C SER A 71 9.43 -3.29 -6.30
N GLN A 72 10.46 -4.07 -6.01
CA GLN A 72 10.41 -5.52 -6.17
C GLN A 72 9.56 -6.16 -5.06
N LEU A 73 9.53 -5.58 -3.86
CA LEU A 73 9.00 -6.21 -2.65
C LEU A 73 7.49 -6.03 -2.44
N TRP A 74 6.82 -5.33 -3.33
CA TRP A 74 5.38 -5.15 -3.24
C TRP A 74 4.60 -6.39 -3.64
N CYS A 75 3.39 -6.49 -3.07
CA CYS A 75 2.41 -7.44 -3.53
C CYS A 75 1.93 -7.08 -4.95
N ALA A 76 1.53 -8.09 -5.72
CA ALA A 76 0.95 -7.89 -7.06
C ALA A 76 -0.27 -6.96 -7.00
N ILE A 77 -1.11 -7.13 -5.98
CA ILE A 77 -2.20 -6.21 -5.64
C ILE A 77 -1.81 -5.45 -4.37
N ARG A 78 -1.66 -4.13 -4.51
CA ARG A 78 -1.19 -3.21 -3.46
C ARG A 78 -2.04 -1.95 -3.44
N SER A 79 -2.02 -1.19 -2.35
CA SER A 79 -2.79 0.05 -2.24
C SER A 79 -2.42 1.04 -3.35
N LYS A 80 -3.35 1.92 -3.76
CA LYS A 80 -2.99 3.04 -4.66
C LYS A 80 -1.89 3.93 -4.08
N ARG A 81 -1.87 4.07 -2.75
CA ARG A 81 -0.87 4.83 -1.99
C ARG A 81 0.56 4.34 -2.21
N SER A 82 0.75 3.03 -2.38
CA SER A 82 2.07 2.45 -2.67
C SER A 82 2.71 3.00 -3.95
N TYR A 83 1.93 3.27 -4.99
CA TYR A 83 2.42 3.86 -6.23
C TYR A 83 2.88 5.31 -6.02
N ALA A 84 2.11 6.07 -5.24
CA ALA A 84 2.50 7.44 -4.86
C ALA A 84 3.74 7.44 -3.97
N PHE A 85 3.86 6.47 -3.05
CA PHE A 85 5.04 6.27 -2.24
C PHE A 85 6.29 6.07 -3.11
N GLU A 86 6.25 5.18 -4.10
CA GLU A 86 7.40 4.96 -5.00
C GLU A 86 7.80 6.22 -5.76
N GLN A 87 6.83 7.01 -6.23
CA GLN A 87 7.09 8.26 -6.94
C GLN A 87 7.68 9.35 -6.05
N THR A 88 7.29 9.36 -4.78
CA THR A 88 7.61 10.47 -3.86
C THR A 88 8.85 10.19 -3.01
N MET A 89 9.03 8.95 -2.58
CA MET A 89 10.03 8.60 -1.57
C MET A 89 11.38 8.25 -2.16
N GLY A 90 11.47 7.91 -3.46
CA GLY A 90 12.71 7.76 -4.22
C GLY A 90 13.85 7.04 -3.48
N VAL A 91 15.08 7.27 -3.92
CA VAL A 91 16.26 6.92 -3.12
C VAL A 91 16.34 7.92 -1.97
N SER A 92 16.03 7.47 -0.76
CA SER A 92 16.19 8.28 0.44
C SER A 92 17.32 7.73 1.30
N ASP A 93 18.43 8.47 1.32
CA ASP A 93 19.56 8.15 2.19
C ASP A 93 19.14 8.16 3.66
N GLY A 94 19.60 7.16 4.41
CA GLY A 94 19.37 7.07 5.85
C GLY A 94 18.02 6.48 6.26
N ALA A 95 17.34 5.74 5.37
CA ALA A 95 16.18 4.94 5.75
C ALA A 95 16.55 3.92 6.86
N GLN A 96 15.84 3.93 7.98
CA GLN A 96 16.12 3.08 9.13
C GLN A 96 14.84 2.58 9.79
N LEU A 97 14.77 1.28 10.10
CA LEU A 97 13.66 0.72 10.88
C LEU A 97 13.57 1.43 12.23
N SER A 98 12.39 1.97 12.53
CA SER A 98 12.06 2.61 13.79
C SER A 98 11.16 1.72 14.65
N THR A 99 10.31 0.93 14.01
CA THR A 99 9.46 -0.07 14.65
C THR A 99 9.69 -1.40 13.95
N PRO A 100 10.19 -2.44 14.65
CA PRO A 100 10.35 -3.77 14.06
C PRO A 100 9.02 -4.36 13.58
N ALA A 101 9.11 -5.35 12.69
CA ALA A 101 7.96 -6.13 12.27
C ALA A 101 7.24 -6.72 13.49
N HIS A 102 5.93 -6.52 13.54
CA HIS A 102 5.07 -7.06 14.58
C HIS A 102 3.70 -7.40 14.01
N GLN A 103 3.08 -8.43 14.57
CA GLN A 103 1.80 -8.92 14.10
C GLN A 103 0.69 -7.93 14.48
N ARG A 104 -0.18 -7.61 13.52
CA ARG A 104 -1.33 -6.70 13.71
C ARG A 104 -2.67 -7.36 13.41
N ALA A 105 -2.67 -8.41 12.60
CA ALA A 105 -3.78 -9.33 12.42
C ALA A 105 -3.27 -10.75 12.17
N ALA A 106 -4.17 -11.74 12.11
CA ALA A 106 -3.82 -13.15 11.97
C ALA A 106 -2.85 -13.43 10.80
N GLN A 107 -3.02 -12.72 9.68
CA GLN A 107 -2.22 -12.85 8.46
C GLN A 107 -1.59 -11.52 8.03
N GLU A 108 -1.41 -10.58 8.96
CA GLU A 108 -0.83 -9.27 8.66
C GLU A 108 0.19 -8.84 9.72
N TYR A 109 1.33 -8.39 9.23
CA TYR A 109 2.38 -7.74 10.01
C TYR A 109 2.51 -6.29 9.61
N SER A 110 2.94 -5.46 10.54
CA SER A 110 3.31 -4.07 10.27
C SER A 110 4.72 -3.79 10.78
N ALA A 111 5.38 -2.84 10.17
CA ALA A 111 6.63 -2.27 10.63
C ALA A 111 6.61 -0.77 10.33
N ALA A 112 7.54 -0.02 10.93
CA ALA A 112 7.73 1.38 10.58
C ALA A 112 9.22 1.70 10.45
N PHE A 113 9.51 2.67 9.61
CA PHE A 113 10.86 3.18 9.40
C PHE A 113 10.83 4.69 9.28
N THR A 114 11.99 5.30 9.50
CA THR A 114 12.20 6.73 9.29
C THR A 114 13.02 6.95 8.05
N THR A 115 12.66 7.97 7.27
CA THR A 115 13.36 8.35 6.05
C THR A 115 13.00 9.80 5.70
N GLY A 116 13.98 10.61 5.29
CA GLY A 116 13.73 12.03 5.00
C GLY A 116 13.12 12.83 6.17
N GLY A 117 13.34 12.40 7.41
CA GLY A 117 12.71 13.00 8.61
C GLY A 117 11.22 12.66 8.80
N GLN A 118 10.66 11.77 7.98
CA GLN A 118 9.29 11.28 8.09
C GLN A 118 9.27 9.85 8.59
N THR A 119 8.26 9.50 9.39
CA THR A 119 7.96 8.09 9.71
C THR A 119 7.06 7.53 8.62
N VAL A 120 7.39 6.35 8.12
CA VAL A 120 6.60 5.59 7.17
C VAL A 120 6.29 4.25 7.81
N GLY A 121 5.01 3.90 7.92
CA GLY A 121 4.60 2.57 8.30
C GLY A 121 4.28 1.72 7.07
N ILE A 122 4.58 0.43 7.14
CA ILE A 122 4.29 -0.56 6.09
C ILE A 122 3.39 -1.65 6.64
N ALA A 123 2.51 -2.16 5.79
CA ALA A 123 1.74 -3.37 6.05
C ALA A 123 2.19 -4.49 5.12
N MET A 124 2.37 -5.67 5.68
CA MET A 124 2.93 -6.85 5.04
C MET A 124 1.99 -8.03 5.17
N ILE A 125 1.77 -8.73 4.07
CA ILE A 125 0.90 -9.90 3.98
C ILE A 125 1.60 -11.04 3.25
N PRO A 126 1.13 -12.30 3.38
CA PRO A 126 1.58 -13.39 2.53
C PRO A 126 1.31 -13.08 1.05
N GLY A 127 2.25 -13.47 0.19
CA GLY A 127 2.16 -13.32 -1.26
C GLY A 127 2.96 -14.40 -1.99
N GLU A 128 3.10 -14.24 -3.30
CA GLU A 128 3.91 -15.16 -4.09
C GLU A 128 5.39 -15.05 -3.72
N GLY A 129 6.02 -16.20 -3.44
CA GLY A 129 7.43 -16.25 -3.05
C GLY A 129 7.75 -15.81 -1.62
N GLY A 130 6.74 -15.66 -0.75
CA GLY A 130 6.93 -15.35 0.68
C GLY A 130 5.99 -14.26 1.16
N TRP A 131 6.53 -13.25 1.82
CA TRP A 131 5.83 -12.05 2.25
C TRP A 131 6.02 -10.91 1.24
N CYS A 132 5.05 -10.02 1.14
CA CYS A 132 5.14 -8.82 0.32
C CYS A 132 4.51 -7.61 1.04
N VAL A 133 4.90 -6.41 0.64
CA VAL A 133 4.32 -5.17 1.17
C VAL A 133 3.03 -4.84 0.42
N ARG A 134 1.93 -4.62 1.14
CA ARG A 134 0.62 -4.26 0.55
C ARG A 134 0.34 -2.75 0.58
N ASP A 135 0.88 -2.03 1.54
CA ASP A 135 0.66 -0.60 1.72
C ASP A 135 1.85 0.04 2.46
N ALA A 136 2.13 1.30 2.16
CA ALA A 136 3.09 2.13 2.89
C ALA A 136 2.51 3.53 3.10
N LYS A 137 2.33 3.92 4.36
CA LYS A 137 1.65 5.14 4.78
C LYS A 137 2.61 6.08 5.50
N VAL A 138 2.61 7.34 5.12
CA VAL A 138 3.40 8.39 5.78
C VAL A 138 2.68 8.84 7.06
N GLY A 139 3.43 9.03 8.13
CA GLY A 139 2.95 9.53 9.41
C GLY A 139 2.42 8.47 10.38
N SER A 140 2.02 7.30 9.89
CA SER A 140 1.56 6.19 10.73
C SER A 140 1.66 4.84 10.02
N GLU A 141 1.45 3.76 10.76
CA GLU A 141 1.21 2.45 10.17
C GLU A 141 -0.17 2.39 9.50
N PRO A 142 -0.31 1.64 8.39
CA PRO A 142 -1.62 1.32 7.84
C PRO A 142 -2.46 0.56 8.87
N GLU A 143 -3.76 0.79 8.82
CA GLU A 143 -4.74 0.04 9.61
C GLU A 143 -4.72 -1.43 9.18
N PRO A 144 -4.82 -2.38 10.14
CA PRO A 144 -4.84 -3.80 9.83
C PRO A 144 -6.08 -4.19 9.03
N LEU A 145 -5.94 -5.11 8.08
CA LEU A 145 -7.09 -5.73 7.42
C LEU A 145 -7.77 -6.74 8.36
N PRO A 146 -9.11 -6.82 8.37
CA PRO A 146 -9.82 -7.90 9.06
C PRO A 146 -9.48 -9.29 8.52
N SER A 147 -9.22 -9.38 7.21
CA SER A 147 -8.85 -10.59 6.49
C SER A 147 -8.04 -10.24 5.24
N VAL A 148 -7.14 -11.14 4.83
CA VAL A 148 -6.39 -11.05 3.56
C VAL A 148 -6.91 -12.05 2.51
N GLU A 149 -7.99 -12.76 2.82
CA GLU A 149 -8.62 -13.71 1.89
C GLU A 149 -9.17 -12.97 0.68
N THR A 150 -8.88 -13.50 -0.51
CA THR A 150 -9.33 -12.91 -1.78
C THR A 150 -10.43 -13.72 -2.44
N ARG A 151 -10.76 -14.89 -1.89
CA ARG A 151 -11.95 -15.63 -2.33
C ARG A 151 -13.21 -14.87 -1.89
N PRO A 152 -14.15 -14.63 -2.81
CA PRO A 152 -15.44 -14.04 -2.47
C PRO A 152 -16.15 -14.87 -1.40
N SER A 153 -16.81 -14.19 -0.46
CA SER A 153 -17.81 -14.83 0.41
C SER A 153 -19.01 -15.34 -0.42
N PRO A 154 -19.89 -16.17 0.17
CA PRO A 154 -21.16 -16.48 -0.46
C PRO A 154 -21.91 -15.20 -0.86
N ARG A 155 -22.46 -15.19 -2.07
CA ARG A 155 -23.19 -14.04 -2.61
C ARG A 155 -24.36 -13.70 -1.68
N PRO A 156 -24.50 -12.44 -1.24
CA PRO A 156 -25.63 -12.06 -0.41
C PRO A 156 -26.93 -12.05 -1.21
N ASP A 157 -28.03 -12.41 -0.56
CA ASP A 157 -29.37 -12.21 -1.11
C ASP A 157 -29.66 -10.70 -1.15
N VAL A 158 -29.83 -10.14 -2.36
CA VAL A 158 -30.10 -8.72 -2.62
C VAL A 158 -31.24 -8.62 -3.62
N LYS A 159 -32.12 -7.64 -3.43
CA LYS A 159 -33.35 -7.52 -4.24
C LYS A 159 -33.31 -6.37 -5.23
N THR A 160 -32.44 -5.39 -5.02
CA THR A 160 -32.31 -4.21 -5.89
C THR A 160 -30.83 -3.90 -6.16
N GLY A 161 -30.57 -3.16 -7.24
CA GLY A 161 -29.25 -2.58 -7.51
C GLY A 161 -28.76 -1.71 -6.37
N GLU A 162 -29.64 -0.87 -5.82
CA GLU A 162 -29.32 -0.05 -4.64
C GLU A 162 -28.86 -0.88 -3.43
N GLU A 163 -29.53 -2.01 -3.14
CA GLU A 163 -29.11 -2.90 -2.05
C GLU A 163 -27.74 -3.52 -2.33
N ALA A 164 -27.50 -3.98 -3.56
CA ALA A 164 -26.20 -4.51 -3.98
C ALA A 164 -25.10 -3.45 -3.85
N GLY A 165 -25.31 -2.25 -4.41
CA GLY A 165 -24.35 -1.15 -4.35
C GLY A 165 -24.06 -0.72 -2.91
N THR A 166 -25.08 -0.66 -2.05
CA THR A 166 -24.91 -0.31 -0.63
C THR A 166 -24.10 -1.36 0.12
N LYS A 167 -24.42 -2.66 -0.04
CA LYS A 167 -23.63 -3.75 0.57
C LYS A 167 -22.17 -3.74 0.12
N PHE A 168 -21.94 -3.43 -1.15
CA PHE A 168 -20.60 -3.28 -1.68
C PHE A 168 -19.83 -2.12 -1.03
N VAL A 169 -20.46 -0.95 -0.88
CA VAL A 169 -19.88 0.22 -0.18
C VAL A 169 -19.62 -0.10 1.29
N ASP A 170 -20.55 -0.76 1.97
CA ASP A 170 -20.38 -1.21 3.35
C ASP A 170 -19.19 -2.15 3.50
N ALA A 171 -19.00 -3.06 2.56
CA ALA A 171 -17.84 -3.96 2.55
C ALA A 171 -16.51 -3.22 2.32
N ILE A 172 -16.48 -2.21 1.43
CA ILE A 172 -15.29 -1.34 1.28
C ILE A 172 -14.98 -0.63 2.60
N ASN A 173 -15.99 -0.03 3.23
CA ASN A 173 -15.85 0.69 4.49
C ASN A 173 -15.39 -0.24 5.63
N ALA A 174 -15.91 -1.46 5.68
CA ALA A 174 -15.48 -2.51 6.59
C ALA A 174 -14.10 -3.09 6.27
N ARG A 175 -13.55 -2.79 5.08
CA ARG A 175 -12.29 -3.34 4.55
C ARG A 175 -12.34 -4.86 4.41
N ASP A 176 -13.51 -5.37 4.07
CA ASP A 176 -13.79 -6.80 3.91
C ASP A 176 -13.71 -7.17 2.42
N ILE A 177 -12.55 -7.68 2.00
CA ILE A 177 -12.30 -8.09 0.61
C ILE A 177 -13.28 -9.20 0.18
N PRO A 178 -13.43 -10.32 0.91
CA PRO A 178 -14.40 -11.36 0.56
C PRO A 178 -15.82 -10.85 0.39
N ALA A 179 -16.29 -9.97 1.28
CA ALA A 179 -17.63 -9.41 1.20
C ALA A 179 -17.78 -8.43 0.03
N ALA A 180 -16.79 -7.59 -0.27
CA ALA A 180 -16.86 -6.69 -1.40
C ALA A 180 -16.88 -7.45 -2.73
N LEU A 181 -16.05 -8.49 -2.84
CA LEU A 181 -15.97 -9.33 -4.05
C LEU A 181 -17.22 -10.21 -4.25
N SER A 182 -17.97 -10.53 -3.20
CA SER A 182 -19.16 -11.39 -3.29
C SER A 182 -20.37 -10.70 -3.92
N VAL A 183 -20.38 -9.37 -3.93
CA VAL A 183 -21.46 -8.56 -4.51
C VAL A 183 -21.20 -8.19 -5.98
N LEU A 184 -19.98 -8.44 -6.47
CA LEU A 184 -19.64 -8.21 -7.87
C LEU A 184 -20.36 -9.20 -8.79
N CYS A 185 -20.73 -8.76 -9.99
CA CYS A 185 -21.28 -9.64 -11.01
C CYS A 185 -20.26 -10.72 -11.42
N GLU A 186 -20.72 -11.90 -11.82
CA GLU A 186 -19.82 -13.03 -12.11
C GLU A 186 -18.77 -12.69 -13.19
N LYS A 187 -19.17 -11.90 -14.19
CA LYS A 187 -18.37 -11.55 -15.37
C LYS A 187 -17.63 -10.21 -15.27
N VAL A 188 -17.43 -9.67 -14.06
CA VAL A 188 -16.62 -8.45 -13.93
C VAL A 188 -15.18 -8.69 -14.39
N PRO A 189 -14.54 -7.74 -15.09
CA PRO A 189 -13.13 -7.84 -15.43
C PRO A 189 -12.23 -7.98 -14.20
N ASP A 190 -11.09 -8.67 -14.34
CA ASP A 190 -10.09 -8.79 -13.27
C ASP A 190 -9.60 -7.41 -12.80
N THR A 191 -9.51 -6.44 -13.70
CA THR A 191 -9.16 -5.05 -13.36
C THR A 191 -10.11 -4.43 -12.34
N THR A 192 -11.40 -4.77 -12.39
CA THR A 192 -12.39 -4.32 -11.40
C THR A 192 -12.13 -5.01 -10.07
N ARG A 193 -11.97 -6.34 -10.07
CA ARG A 193 -11.68 -7.12 -8.84
C ARG A 193 -10.41 -6.65 -8.14
N ASP A 194 -9.36 -6.41 -8.91
CA ASP A 194 -8.09 -5.90 -8.40
C ASP A 194 -8.26 -4.47 -7.88
N GLY A 195 -8.95 -3.61 -8.64
CA GLY A 195 -9.26 -2.25 -8.23
C GLY A 195 -9.97 -2.17 -6.88
N VAL A 196 -10.96 -3.05 -6.63
CA VAL A 196 -11.65 -3.15 -5.33
C VAL A 196 -10.67 -3.45 -4.20
N GLN A 197 -9.80 -4.45 -4.40
CA GLN A 197 -8.79 -4.82 -3.41
C GLN A 197 -7.79 -3.68 -3.16
N GLN A 198 -7.32 -3.00 -4.21
CA GLN A 198 -6.42 -1.84 -4.07
C GLN A 198 -7.02 -0.71 -3.23
N ILE A 199 -8.32 -0.47 -3.40
CA ILE A 199 -9.06 0.55 -2.65
C ILE A 199 -9.25 0.14 -1.18
N ILE A 200 -9.55 -1.13 -0.91
CA ILE A 200 -9.65 -1.67 0.46
C ILE A 200 -8.29 -1.62 1.18
N HIS A 201 -7.20 -1.97 0.48
CA HIS A 201 -5.85 -1.85 1.00
C HIS A 201 -5.49 -0.41 1.39
N GLY A 202 -6.00 0.58 0.64
CA GLY A 202 -5.78 2.01 0.84
C GLY A 202 -6.71 2.71 1.84
N GLU A 203 -7.45 1.96 2.67
CA GLU A 203 -8.32 2.50 3.74
C GLU A 203 -9.42 3.45 3.25
N ALA A 204 -9.94 3.21 2.05
CA ALA A 204 -10.98 4.06 1.51
C ALA A 204 -12.25 4.06 2.38
N ARG A 205 -12.93 5.20 2.39
CA ARG A 205 -14.21 5.41 3.06
C ARG A 205 -15.15 6.13 2.12
N TYR A 206 -16.34 5.58 1.90
CA TYR A 206 -17.35 6.14 1.03
C TYR A 206 -18.70 6.24 1.73
N THR A 207 -19.47 7.24 1.34
CA THR A 207 -20.88 7.42 1.67
C THR A 207 -21.66 7.61 0.38
N VAL A 208 -22.83 7.00 0.28
CA VAL A 208 -23.71 7.16 -0.89
C VAL A 208 -24.32 8.56 -0.83
N ALA A 209 -23.95 9.41 -1.79
CA ALA A 209 -24.43 10.77 -1.91
C ALA A 209 -25.75 10.84 -2.69
N LYS A 210 -25.86 10.03 -3.75
CA LYS A 210 -27.02 9.99 -4.63
C LYS A 210 -27.15 8.61 -5.28
N THR A 211 -28.39 8.19 -5.52
CA THR A 211 -28.72 6.96 -6.23
C THR A 211 -29.61 7.29 -7.43
N ASP A 212 -29.19 6.90 -8.63
CA ASP A 212 -29.96 7.00 -9.86
C ASP A 212 -30.40 5.61 -10.32
N VAL A 213 -31.72 5.36 -10.35
CA VAL A 213 -32.29 4.09 -10.81
C VAL A 213 -32.76 4.24 -12.26
N LEU A 214 -32.04 3.58 -13.17
CA LEU A 214 -32.29 3.61 -14.60
C LEU A 214 -33.13 2.40 -15.03
N THR A 215 -34.44 2.49 -14.83
CA THR A 215 -35.37 1.36 -15.06
C THR A 215 -35.33 0.80 -16.49
N THR A 216 -35.11 1.65 -17.49
CA THR A 216 -35.01 1.23 -18.91
C THR A 216 -33.69 0.54 -19.24
N ALA A 217 -32.62 0.89 -18.51
CA ALA A 217 -31.30 0.29 -18.66
C ALA A 217 -31.07 -0.86 -17.69
N GLU A 218 -32.02 -1.13 -16.78
CA GLU A 218 -31.95 -2.17 -15.75
C GLU A 218 -30.67 -2.05 -14.90
N GLN A 219 -30.34 -0.81 -14.56
CA GLN A 219 -29.10 -0.42 -13.90
C GLN A 219 -29.41 0.58 -12.79
N THR A 220 -28.70 0.46 -11.68
CA THR A 220 -28.64 1.50 -10.64
C THR A 220 -27.22 2.07 -10.58
N ILE A 221 -27.11 3.39 -10.43
CA ILE A 221 -25.84 4.10 -10.26
C ILE A 221 -25.83 4.73 -8.88
N LEU A 222 -24.83 4.42 -8.07
CA LEU A 222 -24.58 5.07 -6.79
C LEU A 222 -23.41 6.03 -6.96
N HIS A 223 -23.68 7.31 -6.73
CA HIS A 223 -22.67 8.36 -6.62
C HIS A 223 -22.19 8.41 -5.18
N LEU A 224 -20.87 8.38 -4.99
CA LEU A 224 -20.23 8.26 -3.70
C LEU A 224 -19.43 9.52 -3.40
N ASP A 225 -19.65 10.06 -2.21
CA ASP A 225 -18.69 10.96 -1.58
C ASP A 225 -17.70 10.11 -0.78
N GLY A 226 -16.42 10.29 -1.02
CA GLY A 226 -15.41 9.46 -0.37
C GLY A 226 -14.11 10.15 -0.08
N ARG A 227 -13.30 9.44 0.72
CA ARG A 227 -11.90 9.75 0.93
C ARG A 227 -11.06 8.50 0.74
N ILE A 228 -9.95 8.65 0.05
CA ILE A 228 -8.85 7.69 0.02
C ILE A 228 -7.67 8.41 0.63
N ASP A 229 -7.13 7.86 1.74
CA ASP A 229 -6.02 8.49 2.46
C ASP A 229 -6.28 9.95 2.89
N GLY A 230 -7.52 10.24 3.33
CA GLY A 230 -7.92 11.59 3.73
C GLY A 230 -8.09 12.59 2.58
N ILE A 231 -7.71 12.24 1.35
CA ILE A 231 -7.92 13.03 0.15
C ILE A 231 -9.33 12.74 -0.38
N GLN A 232 -10.06 13.79 -0.73
CA GLN A 232 -11.39 13.64 -1.32
C GLN A 232 -11.29 12.90 -2.66
N ALA A 233 -12.04 11.80 -2.76
CA ALA A 233 -12.09 10.94 -3.93
C ALA A 233 -13.56 10.54 -4.13
N PRO A 234 -14.29 11.21 -5.03
CA PRO A 234 -15.65 10.78 -5.37
C PRO A 234 -15.56 9.44 -6.08
N GLY A 235 -16.56 8.59 -5.86
CA GLY A 235 -16.63 7.28 -6.46
C GLY A 235 -17.97 7.04 -7.14
N ARG A 236 -18.00 6.05 -8.02
CA ARG A 236 -19.23 5.60 -8.68
C ARG A 236 -19.29 4.09 -8.68
N VAL A 237 -20.45 3.57 -8.29
CA VAL A 237 -20.78 2.14 -8.38
C VAL A 237 -21.91 1.98 -9.38
N GLU A 238 -21.74 1.06 -10.32
CA GLU A 238 -22.78 0.71 -11.27
C GLU A 238 -23.21 -0.73 -11.04
N THR A 239 -24.52 -0.96 -11.07
CA THR A 239 -25.10 -2.29 -10.89
C THR A 239 -25.77 -2.81 -12.14
N GLU A 240 -25.89 -4.13 -12.21
CA GLU A 240 -26.78 -4.81 -13.15
C GLU A 240 -27.94 -5.39 -12.35
N ASP A 241 -29.14 -4.82 -12.50
CA ASP A 241 -30.27 -5.07 -11.59
C ASP A 241 -31.02 -6.36 -11.95
N LYS A 242 -30.80 -6.89 -13.16
CA LYS A 242 -31.41 -8.13 -13.65
C LYS A 242 -30.38 -9.17 -14.10
N ALA A 243 -29.17 -9.12 -13.56
CA ALA A 243 -28.17 -10.14 -13.82
C ALA A 243 -28.68 -11.53 -13.40
N ASP A 244 -28.13 -12.56 -14.04
CA ASP A 244 -28.34 -13.95 -13.63
C ASP A 244 -27.88 -14.13 -12.16
N GLY A 245 -28.78 -14.63 -11.32
CA GLY A 245 -28.55 -14.76 -9.87
C GLY A 245 -28.87 -13.51 -9.04
N GLY A 246 -29.54 -12.50 -9.63
CA GLY A 246 -30.03 -11.30 -8.96
C GLY A 246 -29.16 -10.07 -9.20
N PRO A 247 -29.50 -8.91 -8.60
CA PRO A 247 -28.70 -7.69 -8.69
C PRO A 247 -27.24 -7.88 -8.25
N CYS A 248 -26.30 -7.19 -8.90
CA CYS A 248 -24.88 -7.18 -8.54
C CYS A 248 -24.19 -5.91 -9.00
N VAL A 249 -22.97 -5.69 -8.51
CA VAL A 249 -22.10 -4.59 -8.95
C VAL A 249 -21.34 -5.00 -10.22
N ALA A 250 -21.60 -4.28 -11.31
CA ALA A 250 -20.97 -4.50 -12.61
C ALA A 250 -19.67 -3.70 -12.76
N SER A 251 -19.58 -2.51 -12.15
CA SER A 251 -18.39 -1.68 -12.19
C SER A 251 -18.23 -0.82 -10.93
N PHE A 252 -16.98 -0.50 -10.62
CA PHE A 252 -16.63 0.44 -9.56
C PHE A 252 -15.49 1.34 -10.02
N SER A 253 -15.73 2.64 -9.96
CA SER A 253 -14.78 3.67 -10.36
C SER A 253 -14.51 4.60 -9.17
N PRO A 254 -13.37 4.45 -8.46
CA PRO A 254 -13.08 5.14 -7.20
C PRO A 254 -12.65 6.61 -7.33
N ASP A 255 -12.59 7.15 -8.55
CA ASP A 255 -12.14 8.53 -8.84
C ASP A 255 -13.06 9.20 -9.88
N SER A 256 -14.35 8.87 -9.86
CA SER A 256 -15.32 9.37 -10.85
C SER A 256 -16.66 9.68 -10.19
N ASP A 257 -17.33 10.70 -10.73
CA ASP A 257 -18.75 10.99 -10.53
C ASP A 257 -19.49 10.87 -11.88
#